data_AF-A0A372DHB0-F1
#
_entry.id   AF-A0A372DHB0-F1
#
_cell.length_a   1.000
_cell.length_b   1.000
_cell.length_c   1.000
_cell.angle_alpha   90.00
_cell.angle_beta   90.00
_cell.angle_gamma   90.00
#
_symmetry.space_group_name_H-M   'P 1'
#
loop_
_entity.id
_entity.type
_entity.pdbx_description
1 polymer ?
#
loop_
_entity_poly.entity_id
_entity_poly.type
_entity_poly.pdbx_seq_one_letter_code
_entity_poly.pdbx_strand_id
1 'polypeptide(L)'
;MTAMDEVKNIWIQYVASQDHPLPEGAESVMRLPFGGFTWLLSEEWSFTGKLPNPGDRPRLYRTNYADGGDDMQSRLGDWVVEAVDLFISTKPTEYEAIAVCTCRFAPVPQQEQVWREVPRASKPVLELEPA
;
A
#
# COMPACT_ATOMS: atom_id res chain seq x y z
N MET A 1 16.98 -18.14 17.21
CA MET A 1 16.16 -18.21 15.98
C MET A 1 14.80 -17.66 16.34
N THR A 2 14.55 -16.41 15.99
CA THR A 2 13.34 -15.67 16.31
C THR A 2 12.27 -15.99 15.26
N ALA A 3 11.05 -16.31 15.67
CA ALA A 3 9.93 -16.77 14.84
C ALA A 3 9.45 -15.80 13.74
N MET A 4 10.16 -14.69 13.51
CA MET A 4 9.83 -13.66 12.52
C MET A 4 10.28 -14.04 11.09
N ASP A 5 11.23 -14.96 10.91
CA ASP A 5 11.73 -15.34 9.58
C ASP A 5 10.81 -16.30 8.80
N GLU A 6 9.70 -16.77 9.39
CA GLU A 6 8.80 -17.76 8.77
C GLU A 6 7.50 -17.20 8.22
N VAL A 7 7.10 -15.97 8.59
CA VAL A 7 5.84 -15.37 8.12
C VAL A 7 6.03 -14.87 6.69
N LYS A 8 5.35 -15.50 5.73
CA LYS A 8 5.44 -15.17 4.31
C LYS A 8 4.16 -14.58 3.76
N ASN A 9 3.00 -15.02 4.26
CA ASN A 9 1.69 -14.63 3.76
C ASN A 9 1.08 -13.55 4.66
N ILE A 10 1.23 -12.30 4.24
CA ILE A 10 0.84 -11.13 5.04
C ILE A 10 -0.18 -10.30 4.27
N TRP A 11 -1.30 -10.00 4.93
CA TRP A 11 -2.23 -8.98 4.47
C TRP A 11 -1.82 -7.62 5.02
N ILE A 12 -1.50 -6.68 4.14
CA ILE A 12 -1.01 -5.34 4.50
C ILE A 12 -2.16 -4.35 4.30
N GLN A 13 -2.48 -3.60 5.35
CA GLN A 13 -3.48 -2.53 5.32
C GLN A 13 -2.78 -1.20 5.57
N TYR A 14 -2.95 -0.25 4.66
CA TYR A 14 -2.48 1.12 4.86
C TYR A 14 -3.63 1.96 5.38
N VAL A 15 -3.44 2.59 6.53
CA VAL A 15 -4.47 3.42 7.18
C VAL A 15 -3.95 4.83 7.42
N ALA A 16 -4.80 5.83 7.23
CA ALA A 16 -4.49 7.21 7.57
C ALA A 16 -4.43 7.38 9.10
N SER A 17 -3.39 8.06 9.56
CA SER A 17 -3.20 8.45 10.96
C SER A 17 -4.37 9.33 11.42
N GLN A 18 -4.92 9.01 12.59
CA GLN A 18 -5.96 9.80 13.24
C GLN A 18 -5.38 10.88 14.16
N ASP A 19 -4.07 10.82 14.44
CA ASP A 19 -3.38 11.75 15.33
C ASP A 19 -3.04 13.07 14.65
N HIS A 20 -3.30 13.17 13.33
CA HIS A 20 -3.08 14.37 12.55
C HIS A 20 -4.38 14.84 11.89
N PRO A 21 -4.74 16.14 12.03
CA PRO A 21 -5.85 16.69 11.27
C PRO A 21 -5.57 16.52 9.79
N LEU A 22 -6.56 16.03 9.05
CA LEU A 22 -6.47 15.85 7.62
C LEU A 22 -6.24 17.21 6.96
N PRO A 23 -5.13 17.42 6.25
CA PRO A 23 -4.87 18.67 5.56
C PRO A 23 -5.85 18.85 4.40
N GLU A 24 -6.06 20.10 4.00
CA GLU A 24 -6.93 20.45 2.88
C GLU A 24 -6.57 19.65 1.62
N GLY A 25 -7.57 19.04 0.99
CA GLY A 25 -7.40 18.18 -0.19
C GLY A 25 -7.25 16.68 0.10
N ALA A 26 -6.96 16.27 1.34
CA ALA A 26 -6.86 14.85 1.70
C ALA A 26 -8.22 14.11 1.54
N GLU A 27 -9.33 14.83 1.69
CA GLU A 27 -10.69 14.30 1.48
C GLU A 27 -10.95 13.78 0.06
N SER A 28 -10.17 14.22 -0.94
CA SER A 28 -10.31 13.75 -2.32
C SER A 28 -9.64 12.39 -2.55
N VAL A 29 -8.69 12.02 -1.69
CA VAL A 29 -7.87 10.79 -1.77
C VAL A 29 -8.24 9.72 -0.74
N MET A 30 -9.09 10.03 0.24
CA MET A 30 -9.69 9.06 1.18
C MET A 30 -11.05 8.50 0.72
N ARG A 31 -11.46 8.80 -0.51
CA ARG A 31 -12.73 8.29 -1.03
C ARG A 31 -12.56 6.87 -1.56
N LEU A 32 -13.30 5.93 -0.97
CA LEU A 32 -13.57 4.67 -1.65
C LEU A 32 -14.29 4.93 -2.98
N PRO A 33 -14.25 3.97 -3.93
CA PRO A 33 -14.99 4.07 -5.19
C PRO A 33 -16.49 4.40 -5.04
N PHE A 34 -17.09 4.11 -3.88
CA PHE A 34 -18.50 4.38 -3.55
C PHE A 34 -18.72 5.66 -2.72
N GLY A 35 -17.69 6.50 -2.52
CA GLY A 35 -17.79 7.79 -1.84
C GLY A 35 -17.82 7.73 -0.31
N GLY A 36 -17.64 6.55 0.29
CA GLY A 36 -17.48 6.40 1.73
C GLY A 36 -16.13 6.93 2.21
N PHE A 37 -16.14 7.71 3.29
CA PHE A 37 -14.93 8.14 3.99
C PHE A 37 -14.46 7.00 4.88
N THR A 38 -13.27 6.48 4.60
CA THR A 38 -12.62 5.47 5.44
C THR A 38 -11.21 5.93 5.73
N TRP A 39 -10.69 5.52 6.87
CA TRP A 39 -9.28 5.66 7.19
C TRP A 39 -8.43 4.63 6.43
N LEU A 40 -9.04 3.64 5.78
CA LEU A 40 -8.34 2.64 4.95
C LEU A 40 -7.97 3.21 3.58
N LEU A 41 -6.68 3.29 3.29
CA LEU A 41 -6.13 3.90 2.08
C LEU A 41 -5.95 2.89 0.95
N SER A 42 -5.37 1.74 1.27
CA SER A 42 -5.14 0.64 0.34
C SER A 42 -4.92 -0.66 1.09
N GLU A 43 -5.08 -1.76 0.36
CA GLU A 43 -4.81 -3.11 0.84
C GLU A 43 -3.91 -3.82 -0.17
N GLU A 44 -2.90 -4.52 0.33
CA GLU A 44 -1.92 -5.24 -0.47
C GLU A 44 -1.66 -6.63 0.13
N TRP A 45 -1.24 -7.56 -0.72
CA TRP A 45 -0.84 -8.91 -0.30
C TRP A 45 0.65 -9.11 -0.54
N SER A 46 1.36 -9.55 0.50
CA SER A 46 2.75 -9.97 0.40
C SER A 46 2.84 -11.47 0.63
N PHE A 47 3.51 -12.16 -0.31
CA PHE A 47 3.86 -13.59 -0.21
C PHE A 47 5.37 -13.79 0.10
N THR A 48 6.08 -12.70 0.40
CA THR A 48 7.54 -12.71 0.62
C THR A 48 7.93 -12.54 2.08
N GLY A 49 6.97 -12.20 2.94
CA GLY A 49 7.24 -11.76 4.31
C GLY A 49 7.80 -10.35 4.43
N LYS A 50 8.10 -9.67 3.30
CA LYS A 50 8.55 -8.28 3.35
C LYS A 50 7.39 -7.37 3.75
N LEU A 51 7.68 -6.48 4.71
CA LEU A 51 6.80 -5.42 5.18
C LEU A 51 7.28 -4.07 4.65
N PRO A 52 6.38 -3.09 4.50
CA PRO A 52 6.78 -1.70 4.30
C PRO A 52 7.60 -1.19 5.49
N ASN A 53 8.45 -0.21 5.25
CA ASN A 53 9.19 0.50 6.29
C ASN A 53 8.59 1.91 6.49
N PRO A 54 8.76 2.50 7.69
CA PRO A 54 8.55 3.93 7.86
C PRO A 54 9.33 4.74 6.82
N GLY A 55 8.64 5.66 6.14
CA GLY A 55 9.17 6.44 5.01
C GLY A 55 8.71 5.93 3.64
N ASP A 56 8.29 4.66 3.53
CA ASP A 56 7.76 4.11 2.28
C ASP A 56 6.40 4.74 1.92
N ARG A 57 6.05 4.69 0.63
CA ARG A 57 4.77 5.20 0.11
C ARG A 57 3.98 4.05 -0.51
N PRO A 58 2.69 3.85 -0.15
CA PRO A 58 1.84 2.93 -0.88
C PRO A 58 1.74 3.37 -2.34
N ARG A 59 1.75 2.40 -3.27
CA ARG A 59 1.59 2.67 -4.69
C ARG A 59 0.11 2.67 -5.06
N LEU A 60 -0.26 3.54 -5.98
CA LEU A 60 -1.56 3.51 -6.61
C LEU A 60 -1.44 2.77 -7.93
N TYR A 61 -2.45 1.96 -8.25
CA TYR A 61 -2.50 1.17 -9.47
C TYR A 61 -3.71 1.57 -10.32
N ARG A 62 -3.56 1.49 -11.63
CA ARG A 62 -4.67 1.58 -12.57
C ARG A 62 -4.42 0.67 -13.75
N THR A 63 -5.50 0.14 -14.30
CA THR A 63 -5.47 -0.54 -15.59
C THR A 63 -5.74 0.48 -16.69
N ASN A 64 -4.91 0.49 -17.72
CA ASN A 64 -5.19 1.23 -18.94
C ASN A 64 -5.89 0.29 -19.94
N TYR A 65 -7.17 0.56 -20.23
CA TYR A 65 -7.96 -0.24 -21.18
C TYR A 65 -7.95 0.34 -22.60
N ALA A 66 -7.19 1.40 -22.87
CA ALA A 66 -7.34 2.19 -24.09
C ALA A 66 -7.04 1.44 -25.40
N ASP A 67 -6.24 0.37 -25.37
CA ASP A 67 -5.70 -0.27 -26.58
C ASP A 67 -5.99 -1.78 -26.69
N GLY A 68 -6.95 -2.31 -25.93
CA GLY A 68 -7.25 -3.76 -25.89
C GLY A 68 -6.17 -4.60 -25.21
N GLY A 69 -5.09 -3.96 -24.75
CA GLY A 69 -4.18 -4.46 -23.73
C GLY A 69 -4.72 -4.20 -22.33
N ASP A 70 -4.19 -4.95 -21.36
CA ASP A 70 -4.54 -4.85 -19.94
C ASP A 70 -3.26 -4.45 -19.18
N ASP A 71 -2.72 -3.31 -19.60
CA ASP A 71 -1.45 -2.79 -19.11
C ASP A 71 -1.66 -2.12 -17.75
N MET A 72 -0.98 -2.65 -16.74
CA MET A 72 -1.03 -2.13 -15.39
C MET A 72 -0.02 -1.00 -15.25
N GLN A 73 -0.48 0.13 -14.71
CA GLN A 73 0.37 1.27 -14.39
C GLN A 73 0.37 1.50 -12.89
N SER A 74 1.49 2.00 -12.36
CA SER A 74 1.58 2.43 -10.96
C SER A 74 2.15 3.84 -10.83
N ARG A 75 1.83 4.51 -9.72
CA ARG A 75 2.50 5.75 -9.28
C ARG A 75 2.66 5.76 -7.76
N LEU A 76 3.49 6.66 -7.24
CA LEU A 76 3.57 6.90 -5.80
C LEU A 76 2.26 7.52 -5.28
N GLY A 77 1.80 7.04 -4.13
CA GLY A 77 0.68 7.62 -3.40
C GLY A 77 1.09 8.81 -2.54
N ASP A 78 0.08 9.61 -2.17
CA ASP A 78 0.23 10.85 -1.39
C ASP A 78 0.42 10.61 0.12
N TRP A 79 0.55 9.35 0.52
CA TRP A 79 0.68 8.93 1.92
C TRP A 79 2.07 8.38 2.16
N VAL A 80 2.59 8.55 3.37
CA VAL A 80 3.88 8.01 3.81
C VAL A 80 3.66 7.19 5.07
N VAL A 81 4.20 5.98 5.09
CA VAL A 81 4.16 5.09 6.26
C VAL A 81 4.95 5.73 7.40
N GLU A 82 4.35 5.79 8.59
CA GLU A 82 4.97 6.28 9.81
C GLU A 82 5.28 5.14 10.78
N ALA A 83 4.36 4.17 10.87
CA ALA A 83 4.46 3.04 11.77
C ALA A 83 3.89 1.79 11.12
N VAL A 84 4.39 0.63 11.54
CA VAL A 84 3.94 -0.68 11.07
C VAL A 84 3.73 -1.57 12.29
N ASP A 85 2.49 -1.98 12.50
CA ASP A 85 2.10 -2.92 13.55
C ASP A 85 1.81 -4.28 12.93
N LEU A 86 2.49 -5.34 13.41
CA LEU A 86 2.34 -6.70 12.91
C LEU A 86 1.54 -7.56 13.89
N PHE A 87 0.47 -8.17 13.40
CA PHE A 87 -0.41 -9.07 14.14
C PHE A 87 -0.29 -10.48 13.55
N ILE A 88 0.44 -11.35 14.24
CA ILE A 88 0.66 -12.73 13.82
C ILE A 88 -0.54 -13.59 14.23
N SER A 89 -1.06 -14.38 13.31
CA SER A 89 -2.15 -15.32 13.58
C SER A 89 -1.63 -16.50 14.42
N THR A 90 -2.37 -16.85 15.47
CA THR A 90 -2.07 -18.03 16.30
C THR A 90 -2.85 -19.27 15.86
N LYS A 91 -3.66 -19.15 14.80
CA LYS A 91 -4.51 -20.22 14.26
C LYS A 91 -4.29 -20.34 12.75
N PRO A 92 -4.54 -21.51 12.15
CA PRO A 92 -4.53 -21.65 10.70
C PRO A 92 -5.59 -20.75 10.07
N THR A 93 -5.15 -19.77 9.29
CA THR A 93 -5.97 -18.82 8.54
C THR A 93 -5.43 -18.70 7.12
N GLU A 94 -6.15 -17.99 6.23
CA GLU A 94 -5.66 -17.70 4.87
C GLU A 94 -4.35 -16.91 4.88
N TYR A 95 -4.18 -16.05 5.87
CA TYR A 95 -2.98 -15.23 6.09
C TYR A 95 -2.30 -15.65 7.39
N GLU A 96 -0.97 -15.61 7.41
CA GLU A 96 -0.18 -15.90 8.61
C GLU A 96 -0.09 -14.66 9.51
N ALA A 97 -0.21 -13.47 8.95
CA ALA A 97 -0.25 -12.22 9.70
C ALA A 97 -1.03 -11.11 8.97
N ILE A 98 -1.40 -10.09 9.74
CA ILE A 98 -1.88 -8.80 9.24
C ILE A 98 -0.86 -7.75 9.65
N ALA A 99 -0.45 -6.90 8.71
CA ALA A 99 0.34 -5.71 9.00
C ALA A 99 -0.50 -4.47 8.79
N VAL A 100 -0.58 -3.62 9.81
CA VAL A 100 -1.28 -2.33 9.76
C VAL A 100 -0.23 -1.23 9.66
N CYS A 101 -0.20 -0.54 8.53
CA CYS A 101 0.68 0.57 8.26
C CYS A 101 -0.05 1.89 8.51
N THR A 102 0.23 2.55 9.63
CA THR A 102 -0.27 3.89 9.91
C THR A 102 0.50 4.90 9.07
N CYS A 103 -0.21 5.74 8.32
CA CYS A 103 0.35 6.64 7.32
C CYS A 103 -0.07 8.10 7.59
N ARG A 104 0.84 9.05 7.39
CA ARG A 104 0.50 10.47 7.31
C ARG A 104 0.35 10.94 5.88
N PHE A 105 -0.46 11.98 5.71
CA PHE A 105 -0.55 12.67 4.44
C PHE A 105 0.74 13.46 4.17
N ALA A 106 1.33 13.24 3.01
CA ALA A 106 2.51 13.94 2.52
C ALA A 106 2.43 13.96 0.98
N PRO A 107 1.73 14.94 0.38
CA PRO A 107 1.36 14.88 -1.03
C PRO A 107 2.59 14.82 -1.92
N VAL A 108 2.52 13.99 -2.97
CA VAL A 108 3.56 13.92 -3.98
C VAL A 108 3.42 15.14 -4.88
N PRO A 109 4.50 15.92 -5.12
CA PRO A 109 4.46 17.07 -6.01
C PRO A 109 3.91 16.70 -7.38
N GLN A 110 3.12 17.59 -8.00
CA GLN A 110 2.40 17.28 -9.24
C GLN A 110 3.32 16.80 -10.37
N GLN A 111 4.53 17.36 -10.47
CA GLN A 111 5.55 16.95 -11.44
C GLN A 111 6.06 15.50 -11.25
N GLU A 112 5.89 14.93 -10.07
CA GLU A 112 6.30 13.56 -9.71
C GLU A 112 5.13 12.56 -9.77
N GLN A 113 3.89 13.03 -9.98
CA GLN A 113 2.70 12.19 -10.13
C GLN A 113 2.61 11.52 -11.52
N VAL A 114 3.68 10.83 -11.90
CA VAL A 114 3.82 10.16 -13.20
C VAL A 114 3.42 8.69 -13.06
N TRP A 115 2.42 8.27 -13.83
CA TRP A 115 2.07 6.87 -13.99
C TRP A 115 3.12 6.16 -14.84
N ARG A 116 3.70 5.09 -14.31
CA ARG A 116 4.69 4.25 -15.00
C ARG A 116 4.12 2.87 -15.22
N GLU A 117 4.36 2.31 -16.40
CA GLU A 117 4.03 0.91 -16.66
C GLU A 117 4.77 0.01 -15.68
N VAL A 118 4.04 -0.93 -15.10
CA VAL A 118 4.61 -1.99 -14.27
C VAL A 118 4.55 -3.27 -15.09
N PRO A 119 5.65 -4.04 -15.15
CA PRO A 119 5.63 -5.33 -15.81
C PRO A 119 4.47 -6.17 -15.27
N ARG A 120 3.69 -6.79 -16.14
CA ARG A 120 2.86 -7.94 -15.77
C ARG A 120 3.81 -9.05 -15.34
N ALA A 121 4.16 -9.07 -14.06
CA ALA A 121 5.00 -10.10 -13.51
C ALA A 121 4.30 -10.75 -12.32
N SER A 122 4.33 -12.08 -12.36
CA SER A 122 4.15 -13.05 -11.29
C SER A 122 5.11 -12.84 -10.09
N LYS A 123 5.52 -11.60 -9.81
CA LYS A 123 6.45 -11.21 -8.76
C LYS A 123 5.80 -10.18 -7.83
N PRO A 124 5.91 -10.39 -6.51
CA PRO A 124 5.32 -9.51 -5.50
C PRO A 124 5.92 -8.09 -5.52
N VAL A 125 5.06 -7.12 -5.23
CA VAL A 125 5.26 -5.66 -5.37
C VAL A 125 6.52 -5.12 -4.68
N LEU A 126 6.98 -5.76 -3.60
CA LEU A 126 8.17 -5.37 -2.82
C LEU A 126 9.52 -5.63 -3.53
N GLU A 127 9.49 -6.06 -4.79
CA GLU A 127 10.68 -6.22 -5.65
C GLU A 127 10.79 -5.17 -6.76
N LEU A 128 9.81 -4.27 -6.90
CA LEU A 128 9.88 -3.16 -7.87
C LEU A 128 10.64 -1.98 -7.24
N GLU A 129 11.96 -2.16 -7.18
CA GLU A 129 13.10 -1.33 -6.75
C GLU A 129 12.87 0.00 -5.99
N PRO A 130 13.74 0.32 -5.02
CA PRO A 130 13.84 1.66 -4.45
C PRO A 130 14.59 2.59 -5.41
N ALA A 131 14.16 3.84 -5.52
CA ALA A 131 14.97 4.94 -6.04
C ALA A 131 14.90 6.09 -5.04
#